data_AF-A0A7V9J7F6-F1
#
_entry.id   AF-A0A7V9J7F6-F1
#
_cell.length_a   1.000
_cell.length_b   1.000
_cell.length_c   1.000
_cell.angle_alpha   90.00
_cell.angle_beta   90.00
_cell.angle_gamma   90.00
#
_symmetry.space_group_name_H-M   'P 1'
#
loop_
_entity.id
_entity.type
_entity.pdbx_description
1 polymer ?
#
loop_
_entity_poly.entity_id
_entity_poly.type
_entity_poly.pdbx_seq_one_letter_code
_entity_poly.pdbx_strand_id
1 'polypeptide(L)' 'MKTIPEIHSEIERLSEVRGELWQALAHGRQQAVVDKIKQIDEQLVELWDEHRAERARIRFGERDEIVRRARQEERLERAA' A
#
# COMPACT_ATOMS: atom_id res chain seq x y z
N MET A 1 10.01 -10.07 -3.75
CA MET A 1 8.78 -9.51 -3.15
C MET A 1 8.97 -9.39 -1.68
N LYS A 2 8.54 -8.28 -1.08
CA LYS A 2 8.64 -8.13 0.37
C LYS A 2 7.63 -9.08 1.04
N THR A 3 8.03 -9.66 2.16
CA THR A 3 7.15 -10.47 2.99
C THR A 3 6.20 -9.56 3.80
N ILE A 4 5.07 -10.10 4.25
CA ILE A 4 4.12 -9.35 5.10
C ILE A 4 4.79 -8.67 6.31
N PRO A 5 5.66 -9.36 7.08
CA PRO A 5 6.37 -8.72 8.20
C PRO A 5 7.24 -7.54 7.77
N GLU A 6 7.97 -7.67 6.65
CA GLU A 6 8.83 -6.60 6.13
C GLU A 6 8.00 -5.38 5.70
N ILE A 7 6.87 -5.59 5.02
CA ILE A 7 5.96 -4.51 4.62
C ILE A 7 5.39 -3.80 5.85
N HIS A 8 5.01 -4.56 6.88
CA HIS A 8 4.47 -4.00 8.12
C HIS A 8 5.52 -3.17 8.87
N SER A 9 6.76 -3.66 8.98
CA SER A 9 7.87 -2.90 9.57
C SER A 9 8.20 -1.63 8.78
N GLU A 10 8.07 -1.65 7.45
CA GLU A 10 8.26 -0.46 6.62
C GLU A 10 7.16 0.60 6.88
N ILE A 11 5.90 0.16 6.95
CA ILE A 11 4.75 1.02 7.25
C ILE A 11 4.90 1.66 8.62
N GLU A 12 5.33 0.90 9.63
CA GLU A 12 5.52 1.40 10.99
C GLU A 12 6.62 2.46 11.04
N ARG A 13 7.79 2.20 10.44
CA ARG A 13 8.88 3.18 10.32
C ARG A 13 8.45 4.45 9.60
N LEU A 14 7.76 4.33 8.46
CA LEU A 14 7.28 5.48 7.71
C LEU A 14 6.20 6.27 8.47
N SER A 15 5.35 5.58 9.24
CA SER A 15 4.33 6.21 10.08
C SER A 15 4.96 7.01 11.23
N GLU A 16 6.03 6.49 11.84
CA GLU A 16 6.81 7.19 12.86
C GLU A 16 7.46 8.46 12.30
N VAL A 17 8.17 8.34 11.17
CA VAL A 17 8.79 9.49 10.48
C VAL A 17 7.74 10.53 10.09
N ARG A 18 6.58 10.11 9.59
CA ARG A 18 5.46 11.02 9.29
C ARG A 18 5.02 11.77 10.54
N GLY A 19 4.93 11.09 11.68
CA GLY A 19 4.61 11.69 12.98
C GLY A 19 5.61 12.77 13.38
N GLU A 20 6.92 12.50 13.27
CA GLU A 20 7.98 13.47 13.55
C GLU A 20 7.89 14.71 12.66
N LEU A 21 7.61 14.52 11.36
CA LEU A 21 7.44 15.63 10.42
C LEU A 21 6.20 16.49 10.75
N TRP A 22 5.11 15.87 11.22
CA TRP A 22 3.95 16.63 11.71
C TRP A 22 4.28 17.43 12.97
N GLN A 23 5.06 16.88 13.90
CA GLN A 23 5.55 17.62 15.06
C GLN A 23 6.44 18.80 14.63
N ALA A 24 7.33 18.60 13.65
CA ALA A 24 8.14 19.67 13.10
C ALA A 24 7.30 20.81 12.48
N LEU A 25 6.20 20.48 11.79
CA LEU A 25 5.26 21.48 11.26
C LEU A 25 4.52 22.27 12.34
N ALA A 26 4.31 21.69 13.52
CA ALA A 26 3.69 22.39 14.64
C ALA A 26 4.57 23.55 15.16
N HIS A 27 5.90 23.44 14.99
CA HIS A 27 6.86 24.48 15.37
C HIS A 27 7.10 25.54 14.28
N GLY A 28 6.57 25.34 13.07
CA GLY A 28 6.66 26.29 11.98
C GLY A 28 6.42 25.63 10.62
N ARG A 29 5.60 26.27 9.77
CA ARG A 29 5.28 25.73 8.46
C ARG A 29 6.51 25.79 7.54
N GLN A 30 6.98 24.63 7.10
CA GLN A 30 8.04 24.49 6.11
C GLN A 30 7.50 23.69 4.91
N GLN A 31 7.57 24.27 3.70
CA GLN A 31 7.03 23.62 2.50
C GLN A 31 7.71 22.28 2.21
N ALA A 32 9.03 22.18 2.41
CA ALA A 32 9.79 20.95 2.24
C ALA A 32 9.29 19.80 3.14
N VAL A 33 8.85 20.12 4.37
CA VAL A 33 8.31 19.13 5.31
C VAL A 33 6.93 18.64 4.85
N VAL A 34 6.09 19.56 4.33
CA VAL A 34 4.80 19.19 3.72
C VAL A 34 4.99 18.27 2.52
N ASP A 35 5.94 18.59 1.65
CA ASP A 35 6.23 17.77 0.46
C ASP A 35 6.75 16.38 0.86
N LYS A 36 7.57 16.31 1.92
CA LYS A 36 8.06 15.04 2.45
C LYS A 36 6.94 14.19 3.05
N ILE A 37 6.00 14.79 3.77
CA ILE A 37 4.81 14.09 4.30
C ILE A 37 3.99 13.50 3.16
N LYS A 38 3.76 14.27 2.08
CA LYS A 38 3.04 13.76 0.89
C LYS A 38 3.74 12.57 0.24
N GLN A 39 5.06 12.63 0.08
CA GLN A 39 5.84 11.50 -0.43
C GLN A 39 5.70 10.26 0.45
N ILE A 40 5.71 10.43 1.77
CA ILE A 40 5.52 9.31 2.70
C ILE A 40 4.10 8.75 2.60
N ASP A 41 3.09 9.60 2.48
CA ASP A 41 1.70 9.16 2.30
C ASP A 41 1.54 8.34 1.00
N GLU A 42 2.16 8.74 -0.10
CA GLU A 42 2.19 7.98 -1.36
C GLU A 42 2.88 6.61 -1.17
N GLN A 43 4.04 6.58 -0.51
CA GLN A 43 4.75 5.34 -0.20
C GLN A 43 3.94 4.39 0.71
N LEU A 44 3.21 4.95 1.68
CA LEU A 44 2.33 4.17 2.55
C LEU A 44 1.20 3.52 1.75
N VAL A 45 0.60 4.23 0.80
CA VAL A 45 -0.43 3.67 -0.08
C VAL A 45 0.14 2.49 -0.89
N GLU A 46 1.31 2.65 -1.49
CA GLU A 46 1.97 1.58 -2.25
C GLU A 46 2.28 0.35 -1.39
N LEU A 47 2.77 0.55 -0.16
CA LEU A 47 3.05 -0.55 0.78
C LEU A 47 1.78 -1.27 1.21
N TRP A 48 0.68 -0.56 1.44
CA TRP A 48 -0.61 -1.18 1.74
C TRP A 48 -1.16 -1.98 0.56
N ASP A 49 -0.92 -1.52 -0.67
CA ASP A 49 -1.27 -2.24 -1.90
C ASP A 49 -0.43 -3.52 -2.05
N GLU A 50 0.89 -3.42 -1.80
CA GLU A 50 1.79 -4.57 -1.79
C GLU A 50 1.38 -5.59 -0.71
N HIS A 51 1.04 -5.13 0.49
CA HIS A 51 0.55 -5.97 1.59
C HIS A 51 -0.75 -6.70 1.21
N ARG A 52 -1.70 -5.99 0.57
CA ARG A 52 -2.94 -6.60 0.09
C ARG A 52 -2.68 -7.62 -1.01
N ALA A 53 -1.78 -7.33 -1.94
CA ALA A 53 -1.39 -8.26 -3.00
C ALA A 53 -0.73 -9.52 -2.43
N GLU A 54 0.16 -9.38 -1.43
CA GLU A 54 0.81 -10.50 -0.77
C GLU A 54 -0.19 -11.37 0.00
N ARG A 55 -1.09 -10.75 0.78
CA ARG A 55 -2.17 -11.49 1.45
C ARG A 55 -3.08 -12.22 0.48
N ALA A 56 -3.41 -11.59 -0.66
CA ALA A 56 -4.18 -12.23 -1.69
C ALA A 56 -3.44 -13.44 -2.28
N ARG A 57 -2.12 -13.33 -2.52
CA ARG A 57 -1.31 -14.47 -2.97
C ARG A 57 -1.33 -15.62 -1.97
N ILE A 58 -1.07 -15.32 -0.70
CA ILE A 58 -1.05 -16.34 0.36
C ILE A 58 -2.41 -17.04 0.48
N ARG A 59 -3.51 -16.29 0.37
CA ARG A 59 -4.86 -16.83 0.52
C ARG A 59 -5.37 -17.58 -0.71
N PHE A 60 -5.01 -17.14 -1.91
CA PHE A 60 -5.66 -17.58 -3.15
C PHE A 60 -4.69 -18.17 -4.19
N GLY A 61 -3.38 -18.28 -3.91
CA GLY A 61 -2.37 -18.76 -4.86
C GLY A 61 -1.79 -17.65 -5.74
N GLU A 62 -0.98 -18.01 -6.75
CA GLU A 62 -0.34 -17.02 -7.62
C GLU A 62 -1.37 -16.16 -8.38
N ARG A 63 -1.03 -14.88 -8.57
CA ARG A 63 -1.88 -13.82 -9.16
C ARG A 63 -2.56 -14.24 -10.48
N ASP A 64 -1.93 -15.11 -11.24
CA ASP A 64 -2.42 -15.59 -12.54
C ASP A 64 -3.61 -16.55 -12.45
N GLU A 65 -3.83 -17.23 -11.32
CA GLU A 65 -5.03 -18.06 -11.12
C GLU A 65 -6.24 -17.19 -10.73
N ILE A 66 -6.01 -16.15 -9.93
CA ILE A 66 -7.04 -15.22 -9.46
C ILE A 66 -7.58 -14.37 -10.63
N VAL A 67 -6.69 -13.80 -11.46
CA VAL A 67 -7.09 -12.98 -12.61
C VAL A 67 -7.75 -13.83 -13.70
N ARG A 68 -7.33 -15.09 -13.89
CA ARG A 68 -8.01 -16.03 -14.80
C ARG A 68 -9.45 -16.31 -14.35
N ARG A 69 -9.68 -16.54 -13.06
CA ARG A 69 -11.03 -16.78 -12.52
C ARG A 69 -11.94 -15.56 -12.64
N ALA A 70 -11.44 -14.38 -12.28
CA ALA A 70 -12.19 -13.13 -12.39
C ALA A 70 -12.59 -12.77 -13.83
N ARG A 71 -11.70 -13.01 -14.82
CA ARG A 71 -12.01 -12.79 -16.24
C ARG A 71 -12.99 -13.83 -16.82
N GLN A 72 -13.03 -15.04 -16.27
CA GLN A 72 -13.98 -16.07 -16.67
C GLN A 72 -15.41 -15.69 -16.24
N GLU A 73 -15.58 -15.03 -15.08
CA GLU A 73 -16.86 -14.56 -14.56
C GLU A 73 -17.39 -13.31 -15.32
N GLU A 74 -16.53 -12.36 -15.69
CA GLU A 74 -16.92 -11.13 -16.43
C GLU A 74 -17.50 -11.40 -17.84
N ARG A 75 -17.18 -12.55 -18.46
CA ARG A 75 -17.74 -12.92 -19.78
C ARG A 75 -19.11 -13.59 -19.69
N LEU A 76 -19.50 -14.15 -18.55
CA LEU A 76 -20.81 -14.78 -18.34
C LEU A 76 -21.90 -13.74 -18.06
N GLU A 77 -21.57 -12.64 -17.37
CA GLU A 77 -22.51 -11.56 -17.05
C GLU A 77 -22.93 -10.70 -18.27
N ARG A 78 -22.13 -10.66 -19.34
CA ARG A 78 -22.51 -9.93 -20.57
C ARG A 78 -23.36 -10.74 -21.55
N ALA A 79 -23.63 -12.01 -21.26
CA ALA A 79 -24.36 -12.92 -22.14
C ALA A 79 -25.67 -13.46 -21.51
N ALA A 80 -26.05 -12.98 -20.31
CA ALA A 80 -27.30 -13.28 -19.63
C ALA A 80 -28.16 -12.01 -19.53
#